data_AF-A0A6P6G7E1-F1
#
_entry.id   AF-A0A6P6G7E1-F1
#
_cell.length_a   1.000
_cell.length_b   1.000
_cell.length_c   1.000
_cell.angle_alpha   90.00
_cell.angle_beta   90.00
_cell.angle_gamma   90.00
#
_symmetry.space_group_name_H-M   'P 1'
#
loop_
_entity.id
_entity.type
_entity.pdbx_description
1 polymer ?
#
loop_
_entity_poly.entity_id
_entity_poly.type
_entity_poly.pdbx_seq_one_letter_code
_entity_poly.pdbx_strand_id
1 'polypeptide(L)'
;MSTTSLCSSTLQSQISGFGGGLKLQKPYLSQPSSFTITRKKFMTVVKASSRVDKFSKSDIIVSPSILSANFAKLGEQVKAVELAGCDWIHVDVMDGRFVPNITIGPLVVDALRPVTDLPLDVHLFGVNPWIEVDGGVGPKNAYKVIEAGANALVAGSAVFGAKDYAEAIRGIKTSKRPEAVAV
;
A
#
# COMPACT_ATOMS: atom_id res chain seq x y z
N MET A 1 -32.81 -38.30 22.82
CA MET A 1 -33.64 -39.44 22.38
C MET A 1 -34.62 -38.89 21.36
N SER A 2 -34.70 -39.21 20.06
CA SER A 2 -34.01 -40.12 19.13
C SER A 2 -34.41 -39.61 17.73
N THR A 3 -33.49 -39.20 16.85
CA THR A 3 -33.02 -39.87 15.62
C THR A 3 -34.03 -40.63 14.74
N THR A 4 -34.08 -40.21 13.45
CA THR A 4 -34.27 -40.99 12.19
C THR A 4 -35.61 -41.75 12.01
N SER A 5 -36.17 -41.99 10.81
CA SER A 5 -35.61 -42.58 9.59
C SER A 5 -36.67 -42.66 8.46
N LEU A 6 -36.18 -42.87 7.24
CA LEU A 6 -36.81 -43.06 5.91
C LEU A 6 -37.85 -44.20 5.74
N CYS A 7 -38.71 -44.07 4.71
CA CYS A 7 -39.22 -45.12 3.80
C CYS A 7 -39.94 -44.42 2.61
N SER A 8 -39.65 -44.55 1.31
CA SER A 8 -39.41 -45.65 0.35
C SER A 8 -40.66 -46.23 -0.33
N SER A 9 -40.58 -46.25 -1.68
CA SER A 9 -41.17 -47.17 -2.67
C SER A 9 -42.59 -46.93 -3.24
N THR A 10 -42.69 -46.99 -4.58
CA THR A 10 -43.54 -47.90 -5.42
C THR A 10 -43.38 -47.44 -6.90
N LEU A 11 -42.66 -48.14 -7.79
CA LEU A 11 -43.02 -49.31 -8.63
C LEU A 11 -44.00 -49.05 -9.81
N GLN A 12 -43.46 -49.27 -11.02
CA GLN A 12 -43.98 -50.08 -12.15
C GLN A 12 -44.92 -49.51 -13.24
N SER A 13 -44.49 -49.63 -14.51
CA SER A 13 -45.12 -50.39 -15.62
C SER A 13 -44.37 -50.07 -16.95
N GLN A 14 -43.59 -51.00 -17.51
CA GLN A 14 -43.91 -51.92 -18.61
C GLN A 14 -44.60 -51.30 -19.84
N ILE A 15 -43.99 -51.47 -21.03
CA ILE A 15 -44.54 -52.19 -22.20
C ILE A 15 -43.43 -52.38 -23.27
N SER A 16 -43.50 -53.55 -23.90
CA SER A 16 -42.69 -54.23 -24.93
C SER A 16 -42.67 -53.61 -26.34
N GLY A 17 -41.66 -53.97 -27.16
CA GLY A 17 -41.82 -53.97 -28.62
C GLY A 17 -40.55 -54.00 -29.49
N PHE A 18 -40.25 -55.18 -30.04
CA PHE A 18 -39.73 -55.54 -31.37
C PHE A 18 -38.88 -54.58 -32.25
N GLY A 19 -37.90 -55.18 -32.92
CA GLY A 19 -36.88 -54.52 -33.74
C GLY A 19 -37.29 -54.05 -35.13
N GLY A 20 -36.29 -53.53 -35.86
CA GLY A 20 -36.42 -53.07 -37.23
C GLY A 20 -35.55 -51.85 -37.48
N GLY A 21 -34.49 -52.01 -38.28
CA GLY A 21 -33.57 -50.94 -38.64
C GLY A 21 -34.29 -49.83 -39.42
N LEU A 22 -34.07 -48.59 -39.01
CA LEU A 22 -34.35 -47.39 -39.80
C LEU A 22 -33.11 -46.49 -39.77
N LYS A 23 -32.49 -46.33 -40.94
CA LYS A 23 -31.48 -45.30 -41.22
C LYS A 23 -32.13 -43.93 -40.99
N LEU A 24 -31.73 -43.22 -39.92
CA LEU A 24 -31.95 -41.77 -39.82
C LEU A 24 -30.66 -41.03 -40.16
N GLN A 25 -30.77 -40.11 -41.12
CA GLN A 25 -29.72 -39.20 -41.55
C GLN A 25 -29.19 -38.37 -40.38
N LYS A 26 -27.87 -38.23 -40.26
CA LYS A 26 -27.24 -37.31 -39.31
C LYS A 26 -27.61 -35.86 -39.71
N PRO A 27 -28.26 -35.07 -38.84
CA PRO A 27 -28.35 -33.64 -39.05
C PRO A 27 -26.97 -33.02 -38.81
N TYR A 28 -26.47 -32.29 -39.81
CA TYR A 28 -25.33 -31.40 -39.66
C TYR A 28 -25.71 -30.28 -38.69
N LEU A 29 -25.24 -30.34 -37.44
CA LEU A 29 -25.35 -29.21 -36.52
C LEU A 29 -24.32 -28.15 -36.94
N SER A 30 -24.81 -27.00 -37.41
CA SER A 30 -24.02 -25.78 -37.56
C SER A 30 -23.50 -25.35 -36.18
N GLN A 31 -22.18 -25.17 -36.06
CA GLN A 31 -21.58 -24.64 -34.83
C GLN A 31 -22.09 -23.22 -34.55
N PRO A 32 -22.52 -22.88 -33.32
CA PRO A 32 -22.87 -21.51 -33.00
C PRO A 32 -21.60 -20.64 -33.03
N SER A 33 -21.69 -19.52 -33.73
CA SER A 33 -20.66 -18.48 -33.75
C SER A 33 -20.39 -17.97 -32.33
N SER A 34 -19.11 -17.92 -31.97
CA SER A 34 -18.54 -17.40 -30.73
C SER A 34 -19.35 -16.29 -30.07
N PHE A 35 -19.84 -16.53 -28.84
CA PHE A 35 -20.34 -15.48 -27.96
C PHE A 35 -19.15 -14.67 -27.42
N THR A 36 -18.98 -13.45 -27.91
CA THR A 36 -18.01 -12.50 -27.34
C THR A 36 -18.60 -11.88 -26.08
N ILE A 37 -18.21 -12.39 -24.91
CA ILE A 37 -18.47 -11.73 -23.63
C ILE A 37 -17.52 -10.53 -23.52
N THR A 38 -18.03 -9.34 -23.83
CA THR A 38 -17.29 -8.09 -23.60
C THR A 38 -17.27 -7.79 -22.11
N ARG A 39 -16.25 -8.29 -21.41
CA ARG A 39 -16.01 -8.00 -19.98
C ARG A 39 -15.61 -6.52 -19.87
N LYS A 40 -16.56 -5.62 -19.62
CA LYS A 40 -16.26 -4.21 -19.29
C LYS A 40 -15.36 -4.20 -18.05
N LYS A 41 -14.10 -3.83 -18.24
CA LYS A 41 -13.13 -3.65 -17.17
C LYS A 41 -13.50 -2.38 -16.43
N PHE A 42 -14.27 -2.50 -15.35
CA PHE A 42 -14.47 -1.41 -14.40
C PHE A 42 -13.13 -1.16 -13.72
N MET A 43 -12.42 -0.11 -14.13
CA MET A 43 -11.27 0.40 -13.40
C MET A 43 -11.78 1.25 -12.25
N THR A 44 -11.85 0.66 -11.06
CA THR A 44 -11.99 1.45 -9.83
C THR A 44 -10.68 2.19 -9.61
N VAL A 45 -10.68 3.50 -9.79
CA VAL A 45 -9.55 4.36 -9.42
C VAL A 45 -9.53 4.44 -7.89
N VAL A 46 -8.67 3.64 -7.27
CA VAL A 46 -8.39 3.78 -5.83
C VAL A 46 -7.40 4.93 -5.69
N LYS A 47 -7.87 6.06 -5.16
CA LYS A 47 -6.97 7.14 -4.75
C LYS A 47 -6.33 6.72 -3.43
N ALA A 48 -5.01 6.53 -3.42
CA ALA A 48 -4.29 6.34 -2.18
C ALA A 48 -4.48 7.58 -1.30
N SER A 49 -4.98 7.39 -0.08
CA SER A 49 -5.13 8.45 0.92
C SER A 49 -4.27 8.12 2.13
N SER A 50 -3.44 9.06 2.55
CA SER A 50 -2.64 8.96 3.77
C SER A 50 -3.50 9.31 5.00
N ARG A 51 -3.06 8.93 6.21
CA ARG A 51 -3.77 9.30 7.45
C ARG A 51 -3.81 10.82 7.67
N VAL A 52 -2.83 11.56 7.15
CA VAL A 52 -2.74 13.02 7.30
C VAL A 52 -3.64 13.78 6.33
N ASP A 53 -4.11 13.15 5.25
CA ASP A 53 -4.98 13.80 4.25
C ASP A 53 -6.37 14.18 4.82
N LYS A 54 -6.70 13.69 6.02
CA LYS A 54 -7.94 14.02 6.74
C LYS A 54 -7.93 15.42 7.37
N PHE A 55 -6.76 16.04 7.48
CA PHE A 55 -6.56 17.32 8.17
C PHE A 55 -6.33 18.45 7.16
N SER A 56 -6.94 19.63 7.37
CA SER A 56 -6.70 20.79 6.51
C SER A 56 -5.45 21.55 6.94
N LYS A 57 -4.74 22.15 5.98
CA LYS A 57 -3.60 23.05 6.27
C LYS A 57 -4.02 24.38 6.91
N SER A 58 -5.32 24.68 6.91
CA SER A 58 -5.89 25.85 7.60
C SER A 58 -6.14 25.62 9.08
N ASP A 59 -6.13 24.37 9.53
CA ASP A 59 -6.46 24.00 10.90
C ASP A 59 -5.23 24.10 11.80
N ILE A 60 -5.45 24.37 13.08
CA ILE A 60 -4.38 24.29 14.09
C ILE A 60 -4.28 22.84 14.54
N ILE A 61 -3.14 22.21 14.26
CA ILE A 61 -2.86 20.82 14.65
C ILE A 61 -2.17 20.79 16.01
N VAL A 62 -2.69 19.97 16.93
CA VAL A 62 -2.08 19.69 18.23
C VAL A 62 -1.56 18.25 18.24
N SER A 63 -0.24 18.11 18.39
CA SER A 63 0.48 16.83 18.39
C SER A 63 1.24 16.65 19.73
N PRO A 64 0.65 16.04 20.76
CA PRO A 64 1.29 15.88 22.07
C PRO A 64 2.51 14.93 22.00
N SER A 65 3.63 15.33 22.60
CA SER A 65 4.84 14.49 22.66
C SER A 65 4.74 13.40 23.72
N ILE A 66 4.95 12.15 23.29
CA ILE A 66 4.96 10.98 24.19
C ILE A 66 6.11 11.02 25.20
N LEU A 67 7.13 11.86 24.99
CA LEU A 67 8.23 12.03 25.95
C LEU A 67 7.74 12.51 27.32
N SER A 68 6.61 13.22 27.35
CA SER A 68 6.00 13.70 28.60
C SER A 68 4.98 12.72 29.19
N ALA A 69 4.73 11.58 28.53
CA ALA A 69 3.76 10.59 28.98
C ALA A 69 4.34 9.66 30.05
N ASN A 70 3.44 8.98 30.78
CA ASN A 70 3.84 7.86 31.63
C ASN A 70 4.10 6.60 30.78
N PHE A 71 5.37 6.27 30.56
CA PHE A 71 5.78 5.12 29.74
C PHE A 71 5.30 3.76 30.28
N ALA A 72 5.07 3.62 31.59
CA ALA A 72 4.52 2.39 32.17
C ALA A 72 3.08 2.11 31.72
N LYS A 73 2.38 3.12 31.20
CA LYS A 73 0.99 3.06 30.74
C LYS A 73 0.82 3.76 29.39
N LEU A 74 1.82 3.65 28.52
CA LEU A 74 1.90 4.48 27.32
C LEU A 74 0.68 4.33 26.39
N GLY A 75 0.18 3.10 26.20
CA GLY A 75 -1.01 2.86 25.38
C GLY A 75 -2.28 3.53 25.94
N GLU A 76 -2.46 3.51 27.26
CA GLU A 76 -3.57 4.18 27.93
C GLU A 76 -3.45 5.70 27.81
N GLN A 77 -2.23 6.25 27.98
CA GLN A 77 -1.97 7.68 27.82
C GLN A 77 -2.27 8.17 26.40
N VAL A 78 -1.85 7.41 25.39
CA VAL A 78 -2.13 7.73 23.98
C VAL A 78 -3.63 7.72 23.71
N LYS A 79 -4.37 6.72 24.23
CA LYS A 79 -5.83 6.73 24.09
C LYS A 79 -6.52 7.87 24.83
N ALA A 80 -6.02 8.25 25.99
CA ALA A 80 -6.57 9.37 26.74
C ALA A 80 -6.46 10.68 25.94
N VAL A 81 -5.30 10.97 25.34
CA VAL A 81 -5.13 12.20 24.54
C VAL A 81 -5.86 12.16 23.21
N GLU A 82 -6.00 10.99 22.57
CA GLU A 82 -6.84 10.81 21.38
C GLU A 82 -8.32 11.12 21.69
N LEU A 83 -8.85 10.56 22.78
CA LEU A 83 -10.22 10.84 23.23
C LEU A 83 -10.42 12.30 23.67
N ALA A 84 -9.35 12.97 24.12
CA ALA A 84 -9.37 14.39 24.44
C ALA A 84 -9.34 15.30 23.19
N GLY A 85 -9.14 14.74 22.00
CA GLY A 85 -9.22 15.46 20.73
C GLY A 85 -7.89 16.00 20.20
N CYS A 86 -6.76 15.38 20.53
CA CYS A 86 -5.52 15.66 19.79
C CYS A 86 -5.61 15.13 18.35
N ASP A 87 -4.86 15.78 17.45
CA ASP A 87 -4.89 15.45 16.02
C ASP A 87 -3.91 14.32 15.71
N TRP A 88 -2.66 14.47 16.17
CA TRP A 88 -1.54 13.57 15.90
C TRP A 88 -0.89 13.16 17.23
N ILE A 89 -0.05 12.12 17.20
CA ILE A 89 0.79 11.73 18.34
C ILE A 89 2.24 11.97 17.97
N HIS A 90 2.92 12.85 18.69
CA HIS A 90 4.31 13.20 18.42
C HIS A 90 5.26 12.20 19.06
N VAL A 91 6.17 11.65 18.26
CA VAL A 91 7.15 10.64 18.66
C VAL A 91 8.54 11.12 18.26
N ASP A 92 9.31 11.57 19.24
CA ASP A 92 10.72 11.87 19.05
C ASP A 92 11.53 10.56 19.02
N VAL A 93 12.10 10.26 17.87
CA VAL A 93 13.03 9.14 17.68
C VAL A 93 14.45 9.64 17.76
N MET A 94 15.18 9.10 18.73
CA MET A 94 16.57 9.44 19.03
C MET A 94 17.44 8.19 18.91
N ASP A 95 18.64 8.32 18.35
CA ASP A 95 19.53 7.18 18.05
C ASP A 95 20.47 6.81 19.20
N GLY A 96 20.41 7.53 20.31
CA GLY A 96 21.31 7.35 21.46
C GLY A 96 22.77 7.72 21.21
N ARG A 97 23.15 8.16 19.99
CA ARG A 97 24.51 8.63 19.66
C ARG A 97 24.64 10.14 19.79
N PHE A 98 23.62 10.89 19.40
CA PHE A 98 23.60 12.35 19.47
C PHE A 98 22.93 12.90 20.74
N VAL A 99 22.01 12.15 21.34
CA VAL A 99 21.36 12.50 22.62
C VAL A 99 21.55 11.35 23.60
N PRO A 100 22.29 11.53 24.70
CA PRO A 100 22.77 10.42 25.52
C PRO A 100 21.72 9.77 26.43
N ASN A 101 20.40 9.80 26.12
CA ASN A 101 19.45 9.21 27.06
C ASN A 101 18.07 8.70 26.59
N ILE A 102 17.70 8.70 25.31
CA ILE A 102 16.39 8.16 24.91
C ILE A 102 16.54 7.37 23.60
N THR A 103 16.17 6.09 23.62
CA THR A 103 16.10 5.21 22.44
C THR A 103 14.64 4.85 22.19
N ILE A 104 13.80 5.88 22.06
CA ILE A 104 12.49 5.72 21.45
C ILE A 104 12.75 5.63 19.96
N GLY A 105 12.28 4.54 19.35
CA GLY A 105 12.62 4.17 18.00
C GLY A 105 11.51 3.39 17.32
N PRO A 106 11.83 2.59 16.29
CA PRO A 106 10.84 1.81 15.55
C PRO A 106 9.97 0.91 16.43
N LEU A 107 10.51 0.36 17.54
CA LEU A 107 9.76 -0.51 18.45
C LEU A 107 8.59 0.19 19.15
N VAL A 108 8.78 1.45 19.55
CA VAL A 108 7.70 2.22 20.19
C VAL A 108 6.65 2.63 19.16
N VAL A 109 7.10 3.03 17.95
CA VAL A 109 6.19 3.34 16.84
C VAL A 109 5.35 2.12 16.47
N ASP A 110 5.96 0.94 16.37
CA ASP A 110 5.28 -0.32 16.09
C ASP A 110 4.29 -0.70 17.20
N ALA A 111 4.68 -0.56 18.47
CA ALA A 111 3.81 -0.80 19.61
C ALA A 111 2.61 0.17 19.69
N LEU A 112 2.78 1.43 19.27
CA LEU A 112 1.72 2.43 19.26
C LEU A 112 0.80 2.33 18.04
N ARG A 113 1.29 1.79 16.93
CA ARG A 113 0.51 1.72 15.69
C ARG A 113 -0.83 0.97 15.83
N PRO A 114 -0.95 -0.17 16.55
CA PRO A 114 -2.24 -0.81 16.79
C PRO A 114 -3.07 -0.11 17.89
N VAL A 115 -2.48 0.80 18.68
CA VAL A 115 -3.19 1.50 19.75
C VAL A 115 -4.05 2.62 19.17
N THR A 116 -3.53 3.46 18.28
CA THR A 116 -4.26 4.63 17.74
C THR A 116 -4.42 4.56 16.22
N ASP A 117 -5.44 5.23 15.67
CA ASP A 117 -5.56 5.46 14.23
C ASP A 117 -5.07 6.86 13.79
N LEU A 118 -4.69 7.72 14.74
CA LEU A 118 -4.13 9.04 14.44
C LEU A 118 -2.77 8.92 13.72
N PRO A 119 -2.37 9.94 12.94
CA PRO A 119 -1.00 10.04 12.45
C PRO A 119 0.01 9.97 13.60
N LEU A 120 1.08 9.19 13.40
CA LEU A 120 2.25 9.23 14.27
C LEU A 120 3.23 10.20 13.63
N ASP A 121 3.39 11.35 14.27
CA ASP A 121 4.27 12.43 13.85
C ASP A 121 5.68 12.12 14.39
N VAL A 122 6.45 11.40 13.57
CA VAL A 122 7.77 10.90 13.97
C VAL A 122 8.83 11.95 13.66
N HIS A 123 9.36 12.57 14.72
CA HIS A 123 10.44 13.52 14.62
C HIS A 123 11.78 12.83 14.84
N LEU A 124 12.66 12.94 13.86
CA LEU A 124 13.95 12.26 13.84
C LEU A 124 15.03 13.19 14.40
N PHE A 125 15.50 12.93 15.62
CA PHE A 125 16.53 13.75 16.27
C PHE A 125 17.84 12.99 16.43
N GLY A 126 18.94 13.57 15.94
CA GLY A 126 20.27 12.99 16.09
C GLY A 126 20.54 11.73 15.26
N VAL A 127 19.58 11.26 14.47
CA VAL A 127 19.76 10.19 13.49
C VAL A 127 20.46 10.71 12.23
N ASN A 128 21.24 9.84 11.57
CA ASN A 128 21.72 10.06 10.19
C ASN A 128 20.99 9.10 9.23
N PRO A 129 19.69 9.33 8.93
CA PRO A 129 18.90 8.40 8.15
C PRO A 129 19.27 8.46 6.67
N TRP A 130 19.06 7.35 5.97
CA TRP A 130 18.93 7.40 4.52
C TRP A 130 17.56 8.02 4.19
N ILE A 131 17.57 9.22 3.60
CA ILE A 131 16.41 9.90 3.02
C ILE A 131 16.32 9.44 1.57
N GLU A 132 15.43 8.49 1.33
CA GLU A 132 15.20 7.87 0.03
C GLU A 132 14.05 8.55 -0.72
N VAL A 133 14.25 8.80 -2.02
CA VAL A 133 13.15 9.19 -2.93
C VAL A 133 12.95 8.12 -3.98
N ASP A 134 11.74 7.55 -3.99
CA ASP A 134 11.30 6.55 -4.96
C ASP A 134 10.32 7.12 -6.00
N GLY A 135 10.52 6.70 -7.24
CA GLY A 135 9.66 7.02 -8.38
C GLY A 135 10.15 8.18 -9.23
N GLY A 136 10.31 7.93 -10.53
CA GLY A 136 10.50 8.98 -11.54
C GLY A 136 11.83 9.73 -11.47
N VAL A 137 12.83 9.22 -10.73
CA VAL A 137 14.15 9.84 -10.60
C VAL A 137 15.07 9.39 -11.75
N GLY A 138 15.74 10.35 -12.38
CA GLY A 138 16.69 10.15 -13.47
C GLY A 138 17.68 11.30 -13.63
N PRO A 139 18.61 11.24 -14.61
CA PRO A 139 19.70 12.22 -14.74
C PRO A 139 19.24 13.68 -14.83
N LYS A 140 18.07 13.93 -15.40
CA LYS A 140 17.53 15.28 -15.65
C LYS A 140 16.89 15.94 -14.43
N ASN A 141 16.53 15.18 -13.39
CA ASN A 141 15.74 15.69 -12.26
C ASN A 141 16.26 15.28 -10.89
N ALA A 142 17.23 14.37 -10.81
CA ALA A 142 17.81 13.92 -9.54
C ALA A 142 18.35 15.08 -8.68
N TYR A 143 18.87 16.14 -9.30
CA TYR A 143 19.32 17.34 -8.57
C TYR A 143 18.25 17.92 -7.64
N LYS A 144 16.96 17.86 -8.00
CA LYS A 144 15.88 18.45 -7.19
C LYS A 144 15.75 17.77 -5.83
N VAL A 145 15.87 16.45 -5.83
CA VAL A 145 15.71 15.64 -4.60
C VAL A 145 17.00 15.61 -3.80
N ILE A 146 18.15 15.62 -4.47
CA ILE A 146 19.46 15.76 -3.82
C ILE A 146 19.55 17.10 -3.08
N GLU A 147 19.20 18.21 -3.74
CA GLU A 147 19.20 19.54 -3.13
C GLU A 147 18.16 19.67 -1.99
N ALA A 148 17.10 18.87 -2.02
CA ALA A 148 16.11 18.79 -0.94
C ALA A 148 16.56 17.95 0.26
N GLY A 149 17.73 17.29 0.18
CA GLY A 149 18.31 16.50 1.27
C GLY A 149 18.21 14.97 1.10
N ALA A 150 17.72 14.47 -0.04
CA ALA A 150 17.76 13.03 -0.32
C ALA A 150 19.20 12.55 -0.51
N ASN A 151 19.56 11.45 0.17
CA ASN A 151 20.87 10.81 0.08
C ASN A 151 20.79 9.37 -0.46
N ALA A 152 19.59 8.87 -0.72
CA ALA A 152 19.30 7.65 -1.47
C ALA A 152 18.24 7.91 -2.55
N LEU A 153 18.42 7.37 -3.75
CA LEU A 153 17.55 7.61 -4.90
C LEU A 153 17.20 6.26 -5.54
N VAL A 154 15.91 5.94 -5.67
CA VAL A 154 15.45 4.75 -6.40
C VAL A 154 15.21 5.12 -7.86
N ALA A 155 15.96 4.49 -8.76
CA ALA A 155 15.86 4.73 -10.19
C ALA A 155 15.56 3.42 -10.93
N GLY A 156 14.31 3.30 -11.39
CA GLY A 156 13.83 2.15 -12.17
C GLY A 156 14.15 2.28 -13.66
N SER A 157 13.16 2.69 -14.46
CA SER A 157 13.27 2.77 -15.92
C SER A 157 14.37 3.72 -16.41
N ALA A 158 14.74 4.74 -15.64
CA ALA A 158 15.85 5.62 -15.97
C ALA A 158 17.21 4.90 -16.04
N VAL A 159 17.37 3.82 -15.27
CA VAL A 159 18.57 2.96 -15.32
C VAL A 159 18.30 1.77 -16.25
N PHE A 160 17.30 0.95 -15.95
CA PHE A 160 17.07 -0.31 -16.67
C PHE A 160 16.58 -0.14 -18.13
N GLY A 161 16.06 1.03 -18.48
CA GLY A 161 15.70 1.38 -19.86
C GLY A 161 16.81 2.08 -20.64
N ALA A 162 17.97 2.36 -20.03
CA ALA A 162 19.09 3.02 -20.69
C ALA A 162 19.90 2.03 -21.54
N LYS A 163 20.53 2.54 -22.62
CA LYS A 163 21.47 1.76 -23.43
C LYS A 163 22.77 1.45 -22.67
N ASP A 164 23.19 2.37 -21.80
CA ASP A 164 24.35 2.23 -20.92
C ASP A 164 23.91 2.54 -19.48
N TYR A 165 23.94 1.52 -18.63
CA TYR A 165 23.56 1.64 -17.23
C TYR A 165 24.58 2.47 -16.43
N ALA A 166 25.87 2.37 -16.76
CA ALA A 166 26.91 3.13 -16.07
C ALA A 166 26.79 4.63 -16.37
N GLU A 167 26.49 4.99 -17.62
CA GLU A 167 26.18 6.37 -17.99
C GLU A 167 24.92 6.88 -17.26
N ALA A 168 23.84 6.09 -17.24
CA ALA A 168 22.60 6.47 -16.56
C ALA A 168 22.80 6.70 -15.06
N ILE A 169 23.48 5.78 -14.37
CA ILE A 169 23.80 5.90 -12.94
C ILE A 169 24.70 7.10 -12.69
N ARG A 170 25.75 7.29 -13.52
CA ARG A 170 26.64 8.46 -13.41
C ARG A 170 25.84 9.75 -13.56
N GLY A 171 24.98 9.84 -14.57
CA GLY A 171 24.13 11.00 -14.82
C GLY A 171 23.18 11.32 -13.65
N ILE A 172 22.66 10.31 -12.95
CA ILE A 172 21.88 10.50 -11.71
C ILE A 172 22.77 11.06 -10.60
N LYS A 173 23.91 10.42 -10.33
CA LYS A 173 24.84 10.82 -9.25
C LYS A 173 25.43 12.21 -9.45
N THR A 174 25.63 12.63 -10.70
CA THR A 174 26.22 13.92 -11.05
C THR A 174 25.18 14.94 -11.54
N SER A 175 23.89 14.67 -11.33
CA SER A 175 22.81 15.58 -11.73
C SER A 175 22.99 16.93 -11.03
N LYS A 176 22.86 18.02 -11.78
CA LYS A 176 22.95 19.39 -11.29
C LYS A 176 21.79 20.22 -11.79
N ARG A 177 21.42 21.24 -11.02
CA ARG A 177 20.47 22.26 -11.45
C ARG A 177 20.98 22.89 -12.77
N PRO A 178 20.14 22.98 -13.82
CA PRO A 178 20.50 23.71 -15.02
C PRO A 178 20.80 25.16 -14.70
N GLU A 179 21.86 25.71 -15.29
CA GLU A 179 22.16 27.14 -15.16
C GLU A 179 21.03 27.94 -15.82
N ALA A 180 20.60 29.03 -15.16
CA ALA A 180 19.60 29.91 -15.72
C ALA A 180 20.18 30.55 -16.99
N VAL A 181 19.53 30.34 -18.13
CA VAL A 181 19.84 31.10 -19.34
C VAL A 181 19.38 32.52 -19.07
N ALA A 182 20.34 33.45 -18.90
CA ALA A 182 20.04 34.86 -18.85
C ALA A 182 19.36 35.24 -20.17
N VAL A 183 18.13 35.75 -20.06
CA VAL A 183 17.31 36.22 -21.18
C VAL A 183 17.62 37.68 -21.45
#